data_AF-A0A6P1Q4H4-F1
#
_entry.id   AF-A0A6P1Q4H4-F1
#
_cell.length_a   1.000
_cell.length_b   1.000
_cell.length_c   1.000
_cell.angle_alpha   90.00
_cell.angle_beta   90.00
_cell.angle_gamma   90.00
#
_symmetry.space_group_name_H-M   'P 1'
#
loop_
_entity.id
_entity.type
_entity.pdbx_description
1 polymer ?
#
loop_
_entity_poly.entity_id
_entity_poly.type
_entity_poly.pdbx_seq_one_letter_code
_entity_poly.pdbx_strand_id
1 'polypeptide(L)' 'MNEIMRPFELTAQMCRMHWLTPMVIYWARRQPPEIMKNYAQAYEAWLSSPLPAGVA' A
#
# COMPACT_ATOMS: atom_id res chain seq x y z
N MET A 1 -10.40 10.53 -1.21
CA MET A 1 -9.33 9.63 -1.70
C MET A 1 -9.68 8.16 -1.51
N ASN A 2 -10.22 7.75 -0.35
CA ASN A 2 -10.64 6.36 -0.08
C ASN A 2 -11.69 5.82 -1.07
N GLU A 3 -12.50 6.67 -1.67
CA GLU A 3 -13.52 6.25 -2.64
C GLU A 3 -12.93 5.66 -3.93
N ILE A 4 -11.78 6.14 -4.39
CA ILE A 4 -11.12 5.61 -5.60
C ILE A 4 -10.66 4.16 -5.36
N MET A 5 -10.30 3.84 -4.11
CA MET A 5 -9.87 2.50 -3.71
C MET A 5 -11.03 1.55 -3.43
N ARG A 6 -12.26 2.07 -3.30
CA ARG A 6 -13.43 1.30 -2.87
C ARG A 6 -13.74 0.08 -3.75
N PRO A 7 -13.67 0.15 -5.09
CA PRO A 7 -13.91 -1.03 -5.93
C PRO A 7 -12.89 -2.16 -5.68
N PHE A 8 -11.63 -1.80 -5.40
CA PHE A 8 -10.56 -2.77 -5.15
C PHE A 8 -10.73 -3.44 -3.78
N GLU A 9 -11.07 -2.65 -2.76
CA GLU A 9 -11.39 -3.15 -1.43
C GLU A 9 -12.56 -4.15 -1.47
N LEU A 10 -13.64 -3.80 -2.18
CA LEU A 10 -14.80 -4.68 -2.35
C LEU A 10 -14.42 -5.98 -3.08
N THR A 11 -13.55 -5.90 -4.10
CA THR A 11 -13.07 -7.09 -4.83
C THR A 11 -12.26 -8.01 -3.92
N ALA A 12 -11.37 -7.46 -3.08
CA ALA A 12 -10.62 -8.26 -2.11
C ALA A 12 -11.55 -8.96 -1.11
N GLN A 13 -12.58 -8.26 -0.62
CA GLN A 13 -13.59 -8.83 0.28
C GLN A 13 -14.39 -9.95 -0.38
N MET A 14 -14.81 -9.80 -1.64
CA MET A 14 -15.50 -10.85 -2.40
C MET A 14 -14.65 -12.13 -2.53
N CYS A 15 -13.33 -11.97 -2.66
CA CYS A 15 -12.38 -13.06 -2.72
C CYS A 15 -11.91 -13.58 -1.35
N ARG A 16 -12.50 -13.09 -0.24
CA ARG A 16 -12.06 -13.40 1.15
C ARG A 16 -10.58 -13.08 1.41
N MET A 17 -10.02 -12.12 0.69
CA MET A 17 -8.68 -11.62 0.93
C MET A 17 -8.71 -10.55 2.03
N HIS A 18 -7.63 -10.46 2.80
CA HIS A 18 -7.47 -9.34 3.72
C HIS A 18 -7.01 -8.11 2.95
N TRP A 19 -7.79 -7.03 3.02
CA TRP A 19 -7.42 -5.76 2.39
C TRP A 19 -6.33 -5.07 3.21
N LEU A 20 -5.15 -4.93 2.61
CA LEU A 20 -4.07 -4.11 3.16
C LEU A 20 -4.17 -2.70 2.59
N THR A 21 -3.98 -1.69 3.45
CA THR A 21 -4.03 -0.29 2.99
C THR A 21 -2.85 -0.04 2.05
N PRO A 22 -3.09 0.41 0.80
CA PRO A 22 -2.03 0.57 -0.17
C PRO A 22 -1.13 1.77 0.16
N MET A 23 0.17 1.65 -0.12
CA MET A 23 1.09 2.79 -0.16
C MET A 23 0.86 3.57 -1.47
N VAL A 24 0.57 4.87 -1.36
CA VAL A 24 0.28 5.73 -2.52
C VAL A 24 1.34 6.83 -2.63
N ILE A 25 2.06 6.87 -3.74
CA ILE A 25 3.01 7.95 -4.06
C ILE A 25 2.33 8.97 -4.96
N TYR A 26 2.06 10.15 -4.42
CA TYR A 26 1.46 11.26 -5.16
C TYR A 26 2.47 11.87 -6.14
N TRP A 27 2.01 12.20 -7.35
CA TRP A 27 2.84 12.79 -8.40
C TRP A 27 4.18 12.06 -8.61
N ALA A 28 4.16 10.72 -8.61
CA ALA A 28 5.37 9.89 -8.66
C ALA A 28 6.39 10.31 -9.74
N ARG A 29 5.93 10.71 -10.93
CA ARG A 29 6.81 11.15 -12.03
C ARG A 29 7.57 12.45 -11.77
N ARG A 30 7.16 13.26 -10.79
CA ARG A 30 7.78 14.55 -10.42
C ARG A 30 8.55 14.47 -9.11
N GLN A 31 8.61 13.30 -8.48
CA GLN A 31 9.35 13.15 -7.23
C GLN A 31 10.86 13.21 -7.50
N PRO A 32 11.65 13.90 -6.66
CA PRO A 32 13.10 13.84 -6.72
C PRO A 32 13.62 12.41 -6.50
N PRO A 33 14.78 12.06 -7.08
CA PRO A 33 15.36 10.73 -6.90
C PRO A 33 15.59 10.34 -5.44
N GLU A 34 16.01 11.28 -4.57
CA GLU A 34 16.25 10.95 -3.16
C GLU A 34 14.95 10.60 -2.43
N ILE A 35 13.87 11.31 -2.74
CA ILE A 35 12.54 11.05 -2.16
C ILE A 35 12.01 9.70 -2.66
N MET A 36 12.21 9.36 -3.92
CA MET A 36 11.82 8.05 -4.45
C MET A 36 12.58 6.91 -3.77
N LYS A 37 13.86 7.12 -3.45
CA LYS A 37 14.66 6.15 -2.68
C LYS A 37 14.08 5.92 -1.27
N ASN A 38 13.63 6.98 -0.60
CA ASN A 38 12.99 6.87 0.71
C ASN A 38 11.68 6.04 0.63
N TYR A 39 10.86 6.25 -0.41
CA TYR A 39 9.67 5.43 -0.61
C TYR A 39 10.00 3.96 -0.87
N ALA A 40 11.06 3.67 -1.64
CA ALA A 40 11.49 2.30 -1.88
C ALA A 40 11.94 1.61 -0.57
N GLN A 41 12.71 2.30 0.27
CA GLN A 41 13.15 1.78 1.57
C GLN A 41 11.98 1.57 2.54
N ALA A 42 11.02 2.50 2.58
CA ALA A 42 9.82 2.36 3.40
C ALA A 42 8.98 1.15 2.94
N TYR A 43 8.88 0.92 1.63
CA TYR A 43 8.18 -0.23 1.08
C TYR A 43 8.90 -1.54 1.39
N GLU A 44 10.23 -1.58 1.28
CA GLU A 44 11.05 -2.73 1.69
C GLU A 44 10.85 -3.06 3.18
N ALA A 45 10.89 -2.06 4.05
CA ALA A 45 10.62 -2.25 5.47
C ALA A 45 9.21 -2.78 5.73
N TRP A 46 8.21 -2.27 5.02
CA TRP A 46 6.83 -2.76 5.11
C TRP A 46 6.69 -4.23 4.67
N LEU A 47 7.40 -4.64 3.60
CA LEU A 47 7.40 -6.03 3.12
C LEU A 47 7.96 -7.03 4.14
N SER A 48 8.77 -6.58 5.10
CA SER A 48 9.29 -7.46 6.16
C SER A 48 8.19 -7.96 7.12
N SER A 49 7.10 -7.21 7.26
CA SER A 49 5.96 -7.58 8.12
C SER A 49 4.67 -6.89 7.62
N PRO A 50 4.10 -7.33 6.49
CA PRO A 50 2.98 -6.63 5.85
C PRO A 50 1.63 -6.94 6.50
N LEU A 51 1.56 -7.99 7.33
CA LEU A 51 0.34 -8.41 8.01
C LEU A 51 0.20 -7.66 9.34
N PRO A 52 -0.99 -7.10 9.67
CA PRO A 52 -1.24 -6.53 10.98
C PRO A 52 -1.06 -7.59 12.07
N ALA A 53 -0.35 -7.25 13.14
CA ALA A 53 -0.20 -8.10 14.31
C ALA A 53 -1.61 -8.40 14.89
N GLY A 54 -2.14 -9.59 14.64
CA GLY A 54 -3.50 -9.98 15.05
C GLY A 54 -4.23 -10.93 14.10
N VAL A 55 -3.66 -11.28 12.95
CA VAL A 55 -4.18 -12.38 12.10
C VAL A 55 -3.24 -13.58 12.25
N ALA A 56 -3.45 -14.34 13.33
CA ALA A 56 -2.89 -15.67 13.56
C ALA A 56 -4.04 -16.69 13.59
#